data_AF-A0A509EA52-F1
#
_entry.id   AF-A0A509EA52-F1
#
_cell.length_a   1.000
_cell.length_b   1.000
_cell.length_c   1.000
_cell.angle_alpha   90.00
_cell.angle_beta   90.00
_cell.angle_gamma   90.00
#
_symmetry.space_group_name_H-M   'P 1'
#
loop_
_entity.id
_entity.type
_entity.pdbx_description
1 polymer ?
#
loop_
_entity_poly.entity_id
_entity_poly.type
_entity_poly.pdbx_seq_one_letter_code
_entity_poly.pdbx_strand_id
1 'polypeptide(L)'
;MTSYQIDLGARSATVGRFVDYVRQELVKAFLEEKLLSGLNARALAEKLALPSSAINGQLAGTRPLTLRAIADLAWALDRSIVFEVRSNAPSEGQNSPATGSVVHYQGSYIHGVAATVTSTLPPPPVFRVACAGEPTKSCAA
;
A
#
# COMPACT_ATOMS: atom_id res chain seq x y z
N MET A 1 8.87 -22.93 7.79
CA MET A 1 9.21 -21.48 7.74
C MET A 1 7.99 -20.70 8.16
N THR A 2 8.12 -19.82 9.15
CA THR A 2 7.03 -18.96 9.63
C THR A 2 6.98 -17.71 8.78
N SER A 3 5.88 -17.45 8.09
CA SER A 3 5.60 -16.16 7.48
C SER A 3 4.80 -15.31 8.47
N TYR A 4 5.18 -14.05 8.62
CA TYR A 4 4.46 -13.09 9.44
C TYR A 4 3.61 -12.22 8.51
N GLN A 5 2.30 -12.18 8.75
CA GLN A 5 1.42 -11.21 8.12
C GLN A 5 1.30 -10.02 9.05
N ILE A 6 1.87 -8.88 8.65
CA ILE A 6 1.67 -7.63 9.36
C ILE A 6 0.44 -6.97 8.73
N ASP A 7 -0.65 -6.95 9.46
CA ASP A 7 -1.88 -6.30 9.02
C ASP A 7 -1.77 -4.79 9.22
N LEU A 8 -1.18 -4.11 8.24
CA LEU A 8 -1.20 -2.65 8.18
C LEU A 8 -2.51 -2.24 7.51
N GLY A 9 -3.46 -1.72 8.29
CA GLY A 9 -4.71 -1.18 7.74
C GLY A 9 -4.45 -0.24 6.56
N ALA A 10 -5.32 -0.28 5.54
CA ALA A 10 -5.14 0.40 4.24
C ALA A 10 -4.75 1.88 4.36
N ARG A 11 -5.30 2.59 5.36
CA ARG A 11 -4.93 3.98 5.68
C ARG A 11 -3.47 4.12 6.09
N SER A 12 -3.02 3.28 7.02
CA SER A 12 -1.64 3.31 7.55
C SER A 12 -0.63 3.03 6.44
N ALA A 13 -0.90 2.03 5.60
CA ALA A 13 -0.06 1.71 4.45
C ALA A 13 0.03 2.88 3.45
N THR A 14 -1.09 3.51 3.11
CA THR A 14 -1.13 4.63 2.16
C THR A 14 -0.38 5.86 2.70
N VAL A 15 -0.61 6.21 3.98
CA VAL A 15 0.08 7.33 4.63
C VAL A 15 1.58 7.04 4.76
N GLY A 16 1.96 5.83 5.18
CA GLY A 16 3.35 5.42 5.30
C GLY A 16 4.11 5.54 3.99
N ARG A 17 3.53 5.03 2.89
CA ARG A 17 4.13 5.14 1.54
C ARG A 17 4.34 6.59 1.13
N PHE A 18 3.39 7.48 1.40
CA PHE A 18 3.54 8.90 1.08
C PHE A 18 4.68 9.55 1.89
N VAL A 19 4.71 9.30 3.21
CA VAL A 19 5.76 9.84 4.08
C VAL A 19 7.14 9.32 3.67
N ASP A 20 7.24 8.04 3.32
CA ASP A 20 8.48 7.42 2.85
C ASP A 20 8.93 7.97 1.51
N TYR A 21 8.00 8.21 0.58
CA TYR A 21 8.31 8.84 -0.70
C TYR A 21 8.90 10.25 -0.50
N VAL A 22 8.24 11.10 0.29
CA VAL A 22 8.73 12.45 0.60
C VAL A 22 10.10 12.41 1.27
N ARG A 23 10.31 11.47 2.20
CA ARG A 23 11.60 11.26 2.86
C ARG A 23 12.69 10.89 1.86
N GLN A 24 12.42 9.94 0.95
CA GLN A 24 13.40 9.51 -0.04
C GLN A 24 13.82 10.66 -0.94
N GLU A 25 12.87 11.49 -1.39
CA GLU A 25 13.19 12.68 -2.19
C GLU A 25 14.04 13.69 -1.41
N LEU A 26 13.75 13.93 -0.12
CA LEU A 26 14.58 14.80 0.73
C LEU A 26 15.99 14.24 0.95
N VAL A 27 16.12 12.94 1.21
CA VAL A 27 17.43 12.29 1.38
C VAL A 27 18.23 12.36 0.08
N LYS A 28 17.58 12.11 -1.06
CA LYS A 28 18.19 12.24 -2.37
C LYS A 28 18.68 13.66 -2.62
N ALA A 29 17.84 14.67 -2.40
CA ALA A 29 18.22 16.08 -2.54
C ALA A 29 19.39 16.45 -1.62
N PHE A 30 19.39 15.97 -0.38
CA PHE A 30 20.49 16.17 0.56
C PHE A 30 21.80 15.53 0.07
N LEU A 31 21.74 14.32 -0.49
CA LEU A 31 22.92 13.64 -1.03
C LEU A 31 23.46 14.34 -2.28
N GLU A 32 22.58 14.83 -3.16
CA GLU A 32 22.96 15.63 -4.32
C GLU A 32 23.67 16.92 -3.89
N GLU A 33 23.10 17.67 -2.95
CA GLU A 33 23.73 18.89 -2.43
C GLU A 33 25.05 18.60 -1.73
N LYS A 34 25.12 17.51 -0.96
CA LYS A 34 26.38 17.10 -0.33
C LYS A 34 27.49 16.85 -1.34
N LEU A 35 27.15 16.28 -2.51
CA LEU A 35 28.12 16.05 -3.59
C LEU A 35 28.50 17.33 -4.34
N LEU A 36 27.54 18.24 -4.55
CA LEU A 36 27.75 19.47 -5.32
C LEU A 36 28.45 20.58 -4.51
N SER A 37 27.95 20.86 -3.31
CA SER A 37 28.37 22.00 -2.48
C SER A 37 29.18 21.60 -1.24
N GLY A 38 29.35 20.29 -0.99
CA GLY A 38 30.01 19.80 0.22
C GLY A 38 29.18 20.01 1.49
N LEU A 39 27.89 20.35 1.35
CA LEU A 39 27.01 20.68 2.45
C LEU A 39 26.81 19.45 3.36
N ASN A 40 27.15 19.61 4.63
CA ASN A 40 27.01 18.56 5.63
C ASN A 40 25.80 18.81 6.53
N ALA A 41 25.28 17.78 7.19
CA ALA A 41 24.13 17.87 8.11
C ALA A 41 24.36 18.92 9.22
N ARG A 42 25.61 19.15 9.62
CA ARG A 42 25.99 20.22 10.55
C ARG A 42 25.77 21.62 9.97
N ALA A 43 26.14 21.85 8.71
CA ALA A 43 25.91 23.14 8.06
C ALA A 43 24.40 23.40 7.88
N LEU A 44 23.63 22.35 7.59
CA LEU A 44 22.16 22.43 7.53
C LEU A 44 21.56 22.77 8.91
N ALA A 45 22.09 22.15 9.98
CA ALA A 45 21.73 22.42 11.36
C ALA A 45 22.00 23.87 11.77
N GLU A 46 23.16 24.40 11.39
CA GLU A 46 23.55 25.79 11.65
C GLU A 46 22.64 26.77 10.88
N LYS A 47 22.34 26.51 9.60
CA LYS A 47 21.39 27.32 8.79
C LYS A 47 19.99 27.37 9.40
N LEU A 48 19.51 26.25 9.92
CA LEU A 48 18.15 26.14 10.47
C LEU A 48 18.05 26.45 11.96
N ALA A 49 19.18 26.74 12.63
CA ALA A 49 19.26 26.87 14.09
C ALA A 49 18.63 25.67 14.84
N LEU A 50 18.77 24.46 14.28
CA LEU A 50 18.25 23.22 14.83
C LEU A 50 19.39 22.27 15.21
N PRO A 51 19.21 21.39 16.20
CA PRO A 51 20.21 20.38 16.50
C PRO A 51 20.32 19.37 15.35
N SER A 52 21.55 18.99 14.98
CA SER A 52 21.80 18.00 13.92
C SER A 52 21.14 16.65 14.19
N SER A 53 20.93 16.28 15.46
CA SER A 53 20.17 15.09 15.85
C SER A 53 18.70 15.15 15.44
N ALA A 54 18.10 16.34 15.40
CA ALA A 54 16.74 16.50 14.90
C ALA A 54 16.66 16.27 13.39
N ILE A 55 17.59 16.85 12.63
CA ILE A 55 17.66 16.69 11.18
C ILE A 55 17.94 15.24 10.82
N ASN A 56 18.95 14.62 11.45
CA ASN A 56 19.27 13.22 11.22
C ASN A 56 18.11 12.30 11.62
N GLY A 57 17.41 12.57 12.72
CA GLY A 57 16.23 11.79 13.11
C GLY A 57 15.05 11.94 12.13
N GLN A 58 14.87 13.15 11.58
CA GLN A 58 13.87 13.42 10.55
C GLN A 58 14.19 12.70 9.24
N LEU A 59 15.46 12.73 8.78
CA LEU A 59 15.90 12.03 7.58
C LEU A 59 15.86 10.51 7.76
N ALA A 60 16.30 10.00 8.92
CA ALA A 60 16.32 8.57 9.24
C ALA A 60 14.93 7.97 9.55
N GLY A 61 13.94 8.81 9.87
CA GLY A 61 12.57 8.36 10.14
C GLY A 61 12.28 7.95 11.57
N THR A 62 13.22 8.22 12.46
CA THR A 62 13.00 8.07 13.90
C THR A 62 12.22 9.25 14.50
N ARG A 63 12.08 10.36 13.75
CA ARG A 63 11.27 11.52 14.13
C ARG A 63 10.18 11.81 13.09
N PRO A 64 9.01 12.31 13.54
CA PRO A 64 7.93 12.69 12.63
C PRO A 64 8.36 13.82 11.71
N LEU A 65 7.99 13.69 10.44
CA LEU A 65 8.26 14.66 9.39
C LEU A 65 7.04 15.56 9.23
N THR A 66 7.11 16.79 9.76
CA THR A 66 6.01 17.76 9.64
C THR A 66 6.14 18.57 8.36
N LEU A 67 5.03 19.13 7.86
CA LEU A 67 5.05 20.02 6.69
C LEU A 67 6.00 21.21 6.87
N ARG A 68 6.07 21.75 8.09
CA ARG A 68 7.03 22.80 8.44
C ARG A 68 8.47 22.32 8.29
N ALA A 69 8.80 21.16 8.86
CA ALA A 69 10.15 20.61 8.74
C ALA A 69 10.53 20.32 7.29
N ILE A 70 9.60 19.83 6.47
CA ILE A 70 9.81 19.61 5.03
C ILE A 70 10.15 20.94 4.32
N ALA A 71 9.37 21.99 4.60
CA ALA A 71 9.58 23.32 4.01
C ALA A 71 10.94 23.92 4.44
N ASP A 72 11.26 23.84 5.74
CA ASP A 72 12.53 24.33 6.29
C ASP A 72 13.73 23.59 5.64
N LEU A 73 13.66 22.26 5.53
CA LEU A 73 14.72 21.46 4.89
C LEU A 73 14.87 21.79 3.41
N ALA A 74 13.77 21.91 2.66
CA ALA A 74 13.83 22.25 1.25
C ALA A 74 14.42 23.65 1.02
N TRP A 75 14.04 24.63 1.84
CA TRP A 75 14.64 25.95 1.83
C TRP A 75 16.15 25.90 2.13
N ALA A 76 16.58 25.12 3.15
CA ALA A 76 17.99 25.01 3.50
C ALA A 76 18.85 24.32 2.42
N LEU A 77 18.22 23.47 1.60
CA LEU A 77 18.80 22.78 0.45
C LEU A 77 18.69 23.58 -0.86
N ASP A 78 18.14 24.80 -0.83
CA ASP A 78 17.90 25.62 -2.01
C ASP A 78 17.05 24.91 -3.09
N ARG A 79 16.05 24.12 -2.66
CA ARG A 79 15.12 23.37 -3.52
C ARG A 79 13.68 23.84 -3.38
N SER A 80 12.95 23.79 -4.50
CA SER A 80 11.50 24.06 -4.55
C SER A 80 10.69 22.78 -4.36
N ILE A 81 9.66 22.82 -3.51
CA ILE A 81 8.72 21.71 -3.33
C ILE A 81 7.54 21.87 -4.29
N VAL A 82 7.20 20.80 -5.01
CA VAL A 82 5.97 20.71 -5.81
C VAL A 82 5.13 19.57 -5.26
N PHE A 83 3.87 19.84 -4.93
CA PHE A 83 2.94 18.85 -4.42
C PHE A 83 1.62 18.91 -5.19
N GLU A 84 1.09 17.74 -5.55
CA GLU A 84 -0.16 17.61 -6.28
C GLU A 84 -0.99 16.48 -5.65
N VAL A 85 -2.28 16.72 -5.42
CA VAL A 85 -3.24 15.70 -4.99
C VAL A 85 -3.99 15.21 -6.21
N ARG A 86 -3.82 13.92 -6.54
CA ARG A 86 -4.49 13.28 -7.68
C ARG A 86 -5.64 12.39 -7.21
N SER A 87 -6.65 12.23 -8.06
CA SER A 87 -7.70 11.25 -7.84
C SER A 87 -7.13 9.85 -7.94
N ASN A 88 -7.39 9.01 -6.94
CA ASN A 88 -7.02 7.61 -6.95
C ASN A 88 -8.10 6.81 -7.72
N ALA A 89 -8.19 7.05 -9.03
CA ALA A 89 -9.02 6.22 -9.88
C ALA A 89 -8.33 4.85 -10.04
N PRO A 90 -9.02 3.72 -9.75
CA PRO A 90 -8.45 2.42 -9.99
C PRO A 90 -8.15 2.26 -11.48
N SER A 91 -6.89 2.07 -11.82
CA SER A 91 -6.51 1.70 -13.19
C SER A 91 -6.92 0.26 -13.44
N GLU A 92 -7.52 -0.04 -14.59
CA GLU A 92 -7.85 -1.41 -14.99
C GLU A 92 -6.62 -2.32 -14.81
N GLY A 93 -6.78 -3.44 -14.07
CA GLY A 93 -5.70 -4.38 -13.77
C GLY A 93 -5.10 -4.32 -12.36
N GLN A 94 -5.56 -3.43 -11.46
CA GLN A 94 -5.15 -3.48 -10.05
C GLN A 94 -6.01 -4.48 -9.25
N ASN A 95 -5.38 -5.54 -8.72
CA ASN A 95 -6.00 -6.44 -7.75
C ASN A 95 -6.08 -5.74 -6.38
N SER A 96 -7.11 -4.94 -6.18
CA SER A 96 -7.51 -4.56 -4.83
C SER A 96 -8.19 -5.78 -4.20
N PRO A 97 -7.70 -6.35 -3.08
CA PRO A 97 -8.42 -7.42 -2.41
C PRO A 97 -9.78 -6.86 -2.03
N ALA A 98 -10.86 -7.47 -2.54
CA ALA A 98 -12.19 -7.16 -2.08
C ALA A 98 -12.18 -7.27 -0.55
N THR A 99 -12.56 -6.19 0.15
CA THR A 99 -12.81 -6.24 1.60
C THR A 99 -14.07 -7.06 1.84
N GLY A 100 -13.99 -8.36 1.58
CA GLY A 100 -14.96 -9.35 1.95
C GLY A 100 -14.48 -9.98 3.25
N SER A 101 -15.35 -10.06 4.25
CA SER A 101 -15.14 -10.90 5.41
C SER A 101 -14.96 -12.33 4.92
N VAL A 102 -13.72 -12.82 4.88
CA VAL A 102 -13.45 -14.24 4.57
C VAL A 102 -14.00 -15.04 5.73
N VAL A 103 -15.18 -15.63 5.57
CA VAL A 103 -15.70 -16.62 6.49
C VAL A 103 -14.76 -17.82 6.39
N HIS A 104 -13.91 -17.96 7.41
CA HIS A 104 -13.00 -19.08 7.53
C HIS A 104 -13.83 -20.34 7.84
N TYR A 105 -14.11 -21.15 6.83
CA TYR A 105 -14.80 -22.42 7.02
C TYR A 105 -13.82 -23.41 7.67
N GLN A 106 -13.82 -23.51 9.00
CA GLN A 106 -13.28 -24.70 9.65
C GLN A 106 -14.32 -25.80 9.46
N GLY A 107 -14.11 -26.63 8.43
CA GLY A 107 -14.89 -27.83 8.21
C GLY A 107 -14.62 -28.86 9.32
N SER A 108 -15.39 -28.79 10.40
CA SER A 108 -15.53 -29.90 11.34
C SER A 108 -16.53 -30.90 10.76
N TYR A 109 -16.03 -32.06 10.33
CA TYR A 109 -16.88 -33.20 9.99
C TYR A 109 -17.53 -33.72 11.27
N ILE A 110 -18.82 -33.41 11.47
CA ILE A 110 -19.66 -34.17 12.39
C ILE A 110 -20.39 -35.22 11.55
N HIS A 111 -20.09 -36.49 11.81
CA HIS A 111 -20.81 -37.62 11.22
C HIS A 111 -22.32 -37.49 11.51
N GLY A 112 -23.14 -37.40 10.46
CA GLY A 112 -24.50 -37.94 10.49
C GLY A 112 -25.70 -36.98 10.47
N VAL A 113 -25.55 -35.68 10.25
CA VAL A 113 -26.72 -34.79 10.11
C VAL A 113 -26.58 -33.89 8.89
N ALA A 114 -27.47 -34.06 7.91
CA ALA A 114 -27.58 -33.18 6.75
C ALA A 114 -28.06 -31.80 7.22
N ALA A 115 -27.13 -30.85 7.37
CA ALA A 115 -27.48 -29.46 7.56
C ALA A 115 -27.99 -28.90 6.23
N THR A 116 -29.30 -28.67 6.12
CA THR A 116 -29.88 -27.89 5.03
C THR A 116 -29.38 -26.46 5.14
N VAL A 117 -28.47 -26.08 4.24
CA VAL A 117 -27.93 -24.71 4.16
C VAL A 117 -28.92 -23.87 3.37
N THR A 118 -29.69 -23.02 4.06
CA THR A 118 -30.48 -21.97 3.41
C THR A 118 -29.52 -20.85 2.98
N SER A 119 -29.11 -20.89 1.72
CA SER A 119 -28.41 -19.79 1.06
C SER A 119 -29.39 -18.68 0.69
N THR A 120 -29.13 -17.45 1.12
CA THR A 120 -29.86 -16.24 0.68
C THR A 120 -29.23 -15.59 -0.55
N LEU A 121 -28.22 -16.21 -1.16
CA LEU A 121 -27.63 -15.73 -2.41
C LEU A 121 -28.50 -16.14 -3.60
N PRO A 122 -28.73 -15.25 -4.59
CA PRO A 122 -29.34 -15.65 -5.84
C PRO A 122 -28.45 -16.71 -6.51
N PRO A 123 -29.04 -17.79 -7.06
CA PRO A 123 -28.26 -18.83 -7.73
C PRO A 123 -27.48 -18.20 -8.89
N PRO A 124 -26.22 -18.61 -9.11
CA PRO A 124 -25.45 -18.13 -10.25
C PRO A 124 -26.19 -18.49 -11.55
N PRO A 125 -26.11 -17.64 -12.59
CA PRO A 125 -26.70 -17.97 -13.88
C PRO A 125 -26.08 -19.26 -14.41
N VAL A 126 -26.94 -20.24 -14.73
CA VAL A 126 -26.52 -21.52 -15.30
C VAL A 126 -26.04 -21.28 -16.73
N PHE A 127 -24.73 -21.12 -16.91
CA PHE A 127 -24.12 -21.14 -18.24
C PHE A 127 -24.17 -22.56 -18.80
N ARG A 128 -25.11 -22.82 -19.72
CA ARG A 128 -25.08 -24.03 -20.54
C ARG A 128 -24.04 -23.85 -21.63
N VAL A 129 -22.90 -24.51 -21.48
CA VAL A 129 -21.93 -24.68 -22.56
C VAL A 129 -22.55 -25.64 -23.56
N ALA A 130 -23.06 -25.11 -24.68
CA ALA A 130 -23.45 -25.93 -25.82
C ALA A 130 -22.17 -26.41 -26.52
N CYS A 131 -21.91 -27.72 -26.47
CA CYS A 131 -20.89 -28.32 -27.31
C CYS A 131 -21.35 -28.22 -28.77
N ALA A 132 -20.65 -27.44 -29.58
CA ALA A 132 -20.83 -27.39 -31.03
C ALA A 132 -20.11 -28.59 -31.66
N GLY A 133 -20.88 -29.52 -32.26
CA GLY A 133 -20.37 -30.66 -33.03
C GLY A 133 -21.27 -31.89 -32.96
N GLU A 134 -22.20 -32.01 -33.90
CA GLU A 134 -23.12 -33.13 -34.18
C GLU A 134 -22.41 -34.47 -34.52
N PRO A 135 -23.14 -35.60 -34.75
CA PRO A 135 -24.33 -36.13 -34.08
C PRO A 135 -24.17 -37.64 -33.72
N THR A 136 -25.19 -38.19 -33.03
CA THR A 136 -25.48 -39.61 -32.80
C THR A 136 -24.80 -40.30 -31.61
N LYS A 137 -25.53 -40.41 -30.49
CA LYS A 137 -26.03 -41.70 -29.97
C LYS A 137 -26.85 -41.49 -28.70
N SER A 138 -28.06 -42.02 -28.76
CA SER A 138 -28.95 -42.38 -27.66
C SER A 138 -28.21 -42.89 -26.41
N CYS A 139 -28.57 -42.39 -25.23
CA CYS A 139 -28.73 -43.22 -24.04
C CYS A 139 -29.93 -42.72 -23.25
N ALA A 140 -30.81 -43.68 -22.93
CA ALA A 140 -32.14 -43.53 -22.38
C ALA A 140 -32.16 -43.55 -20.84
N ALA A 141 -33.30 -43.05 -20.34
CA ALA A 141 -33.95 -43.23 -19.04
C ALA A 141 -33.24 -42.68 -17.79
#